data_AF-A0A2K5MQA1-F1
#
_entry.id   AF-A0A2K5MQA1-F1
#
_cell.length_a   1.000
_cell.length_b   1.000
_cell.length_c   1.000
_cell.angle_alpha   90.00
_cell.angle_beta   90.00
_cell.angle_gamma   90.00
#
_symmetry.space_group_name_H-M   'P 1'
#
loop_
_entity.id
_entity.type
_entity.pdbx_description
1 polymer ?
#
loop_
_entity_poly.entity_id
_entity_poly.type
_entity_poly.pdbx_seq_one_letter_code
_entity_poly.pdbx_strand_id
1 'polypeptide(L)'
;MVFRRFVEVGWVAYISFGPHAGKLINRALVGGPCTQVRRQAMPFKYMQLADFILKFPHGSRQKYVPQAWQKADINTKWAATRWVKKIEARETKAKMTDSDHFKVMKAKKMRDRIIKHQVKKLQKAALLKASPKKAAAAKMTAVGKKAPAQKVPAQKAIRQKAAPPPKTQKGQKAPAQKAPAPKAPGKKA
;
A
#
# COMPACT_ATOMS: atom_id res chain seq x y z
N MET A 1 13.82 -32.94 -3.13
CA MET A 1 12.46 -33.10 -3.74
C MET A 1 12.05 -31.77 -4.39
N VAL A 2 11.52 -31.80 -5.62
CA VAL A 2 11.21 -30.59 -6.43
C VAL A 2 9.83 -29.99 -6.10
N PHE A 3 8.85 -30.84 -5.75
CA PHE A 3 7.51 -30.40 -5.36
C PHE A 3 7.47 -29.98 -3.88
N ARG A 4 6.81 -28.85 -3.61
CA ARG A 4 6.72 -28.25 -2.26
C ARG A 4 5.30 -28.29 -1.67
N ARG A 5 4.28 -28.44 -2.51
CA ARG A 5 2.87 -28.45 -2.12
C ARG A 5 2.24 -29.74 -2.58
N PHE A 6 1.61 -30.44 -1.65
CA PHE A 6 1.00 -31.73 -1.89
C PHE A 6 -0.45 -31.72 -1.41
N VAL A 7 -1.27 -32.52 -2.07
CA VAL A 7 -2.65 -32.73 -1.64
C VAL A 7 -2.62 -33.75 -0.51
N GLU A 8 -2.77 -33.26 0.72
CA GLU A 8 -2.73 -34.08 1.93
C GLU A 8 -3.94 -33.81 2.82
N VAL A 9 -4.16 -34.69 3.80
CA VAL A 9 -5.25 -34.53 4.77
C VAL A 9 -4.98 -33.30 5.63
N GLY A 10 -5.96 -32.38 5.65
CA GLY A 10 -5.88 -31.15 6.43
C GLY A 10 -5.02 -30.06 5.81
N TRP A 11 -4.66 -30.21 4.55
CA TRP A 11 -3.95 -29.17 3.83
C TRP A 11 -4.96 -28.14 3.24
N VAL A 12 -4.61 -26.85 3.34
CA VAL A 12 -5.53 -25.71 3.09
C VAL A 12 -5.41 -25.19 1.67
N ALA A 13 -6.54 -25.08 0.98
CA ALA A 13 -6.63 -24.55 -0.38
C ALA A 13 -7.43 -23.27 -0.48
N TYR A 14 -7.08 -22.46 -1.48
CA TYR A 14 -7.85 -21.32 -1.92
C TYR A 14 -8.70 -21.68 -3.14
N ILE A 15 -9.97 -21.30 -3.13
CA ILE A 15 -10.88 -21.53 -4.27
C ILE A 15 -10.73 -20.37 -5.24
N SER A 16 -10.27 -20.67 -6.46
CA SER A 16 -10.03 -19.67 -7.49
C SER A 16 -11.29 -19.32 -8.31
N PHE A 17 -12.15 -20.29 -8.62
CA PHE A 17 -13.37 -20.09 -9.41
C PHE A 17 -14.51 -20.97 -8.92
N GLY A 18 -15.74 -20.68 -9.38
CA GLY A 18 -16.96 -21.41 -9.01
C GLY A 18 -17.77 -20.73 -7.89
N PRO A 19 -18.81 -21.42 -7.36
CA PRO A 19 -19.78 -20.83 -6.42
C PRO A 19 -19.19 -20.34 -5.09
N HIS A 20 -17.98 -20.79 -4.77
CA HIS A 20 -17.27 -20.43 -3.53
C HIS A 20 -15.93 -19.76 -3.80
N ALA A 21 -15.78 -19.10 -4.96
CA ALA A 21 -14.57 -18.35 -5.30
C ALA A 21 -14.20 -17.34 -4.20
N GLY A 22 -12.90 -17.20 -3.94
CA GLY A 22 -12.38 -16.29 -2.91
C GLY A 22 -12.30 -16.90 -1.51
N LYS A 23 -12.83 -18.10 -1.29
CA LYS A 23 -12.89 -18.72 0.05
C LYS A 23 -11.75 -19.72 0.26
N LEU A 24 -11.38 -19.93 1.52
CA LEU A 24 -10.42 -20.96 1.95
C LEU A 24 -11.13 -22.24 2.41
N ILE A 25 -10.52 -23.39 2.13
CA ILE A 25 -11.05 -24.73 2.45
C ILE A 25 -9.94 -25.70 2.85
N ASN A 26 -10.29 -26.82 3.49
CA ASN A 26 -9.33 -27.70 4.18
C ASN A 26 -9.33 -29.18 3.73
N ARG A 27 -10.04 -29.55 2.65
CA ARG A 27 -10.21 -30.95 2.22
C ARG A 27 -10.61 -31.08 0.75
N ALA A 28 -10.31 -32.22 0.13
CA ALA A 28 -10.90 -32.68 -1.14
C ALA A 28 -12.42 -32.98 -0.99
N LEU A 29 -12.84 -33.39 0.21
CA LEU A 29 -14.22 -33.26 0.70
C LEU A 29 -14.37 -31.89 1.39
N VAL A 30 -14.50 -30.87 0.56
CA VAL A 30 -14.52 -29.43 0.84
C VAL A 30 -15.36 -29.08 2.04
N GLY A 31 -14.73 -28.75 3.18
CA GLY A 31 -15.41 -28.15 4.32
C GLY A 31 -14.62 -26.94 4.80
N GLY A 32 -15.28 -25.78 4.82
CA GLY A 32 -14.75 -24.52 5.32
C GLY A 32 -15.75 -23.92 6.31
N PRO A 33 -15.93 -24.52 7.51
CA PRO A 33 -16.96 -24.07 8.44
C PRO A 33 -16.74 -22.63 8.91
N CYS A 34 -15.48 -22.19 9.02
CA CYS A 34 -15.12 -20.81 9.35
C CYS A 34 -15.23 -19.84 8.17
N THR A 35 -15.30 -20.36 6.93
CA THR A 35 -15.40 -19.59 5.67
C THR A 35 -16.78 -19.73 5.00
N GLN A 36 -17.76 -20.29 5.72
CA GLN A 36 -19.12 -20.53 5.25
C GLN A 36 -19.20 -21.40 4.00
N VAL A 37 -18.32 -22.40 3.88
CA VAL A 37 -18.39 -23.44 2.84
C VAL A 37 -18.79 -24.76 3.48
N ARG A 38 -19.97 -25.29 3.09
CA ARG A 38 -20.48 -26.57 3.58
C ARG A 38 -19.64 -27.74 3.07
N ARG A 39 -19.69 -28.87 3.79
CA ARG A 39 -19.01 -30.11 3.40
C ARG A 39 -19.54 -30.63 2.06
N GLN A 40 -18.76 -30.57 0.98
CA GLN A 40 -19.14 -31.04 -0.36
C GLN A 40 -17.94 -31.63 -1.12
N ALA A 41 -18.17 -32.38 -2.20
CA ALA A 41 -17.10 -32.74 -3.12
C ALA A 41 -16.76 -31.55 -4.01
N MET A 42 -15.48 -31.30 -4.30
CA MET A 42 -15.09 -30.30 -5.30
C MET A 42 -13.90 -30.77 -6.13
N PRO A 43 -13.89 -30.51 -7.45
CA PRO A 43 -12.77 -30.91 -8.29
C PRO A 43 -11.50 -30.11 -7.98
N PHE A 44 -10.35 -30.77 -8.01
CA PHE A 44 -9.04 -30.14 -7.75
C PHE A 44 -8.71 -28.98 -8.69
N LYS A 45 -9.29 -28.96 -9.90
CA LYS A 45 -9.12 -27.88 -10.88
C LYS A 45 -9.53 -26.50 -10.33
N TYR A 46 -10.53 -26.44 -9.44
CA TYR A 46 -11.05 -25.19 -8.88
C TYR A 46 -10.16 -24.60 -7.76
N MET A 47 -9.21 -25.37 -7.27
CA MET A 47 -8.49 -25.09 -6.03
C MET A 47 -7.01 -24.82 -6.30
N GLN A 48 -6.45 -23.87 -5.55
CA GLN A 48 -5.04 -23.54 -5.59
C GLN A 48 -4.40 -23.81 -4.24
N LEU A 49 -3.20 -24.40 -4.29
CA LEU A 49 -2.53 -24.82 -3.08
C LEU A 49 -1.95 -23.66 -2.24
N ALA A 50 -2.42 -23.41 -1.00
CA ALA A 50 -1.73 -22.61 0.03
C ALA A 50 -0.67 -23.38 0.86
N ASP A 51 0.08 -22.67 1.70
CA ASP A 51 1.21 -23.26 2.45
C ASP A 51 0.83 -23.79 3.85
N PHE A 52 -0.46 -23.81 4.20
CA PHE A 52 -0.92 -24.18 5.54
C PHE A 52 -1.37 -25.65 5.60
N ILE A 53 -0.92 -26.35 6.64
CA ILE A 53 -1.34 -27.71 6.98
C ILE A 53 -1.92 -27.72 8.38
N LEU A 54 -3.11 -28.27 8.51
CA LEU A 54 -3.83 -28.52 9.75
C LEU A 54 -3.76 -30.01 10.08
N LYS A 55 -3.31 -30.33 11.29
CA LYS A 55 -3.14 -31.72 11.73
C LYS A 55 -4.42 -32.25 12.37
N PHE A 56 -5.12 -33.14 11.68
CA PHE A 56 -6.28 -33.89 12.20
C PHE A 56 -6.49 -35.18 11.38
N PRO A 57 -7.15 -36.22 11.95
CA PRO A 57 -7.28 -37.50 11.26
C PRO A 57 -8.14 -37.42 9.99
N HIS A 58 -7.91 -38.36 9.06
CA HIS A 58 -8.79 -38.54 7.90
C HIS A 58 -10.23 -38.85 8.38
N GLY A 59 -11.24 -38.39 7.65
CA GLY A 59 -12.64 -38.65 8.01
C GLY A 59 -13.24 -37.86 9.20
N SER A 60 -12.47 -37.06 9.96
CA SER A 60 -13.01 -36.23 11.06
C SER A 60 -14.32 -35.48 10.74
N ARG A 61 -15.22 -35.44 11.73
CA ARG A 61 -16.48 -34.69 11.66
C ARG A 61 -16.24 -33.18 11.62
N GLN A 62 -17.23 -32.43 11.13
CA GLN A 62 -17.12 -30.99 10.94
C GLN A 62 -16.86 -30.24 12.25
N LYS A 63 -17.23 -30.78 13.42
CA LYS A 63 -17.04 -30.14 14.72
C LYS A 63 -15.56 -29.88 15.08
N TYR A 64 -14.64 -30.76 14.66
CA TYR A 64 -13.22 -30.65 15.00
C TYR A 64 -12.42 -29.71 14.09
N VAL A 65 -12.91 -29.48 12.86
CA VAL A 65 -12.21 -28.65 11.87
C VAL A 65 -12.15 -27.16 12.29
N PRO A 66 -13.23 -26.52 12.78
CA PRO A 66 -13.19 -25.16 13.31
C PRO A 66 -12.23 -25.02 14.47
N GLN A 67 -12.19 -25.99 15.38
CA GLN A 67 -11.31 -25.94 16.55
C GLN A 67 -9.84 -25.96 16.11
N ALA A 68 -9.47 -26.85 15.18
CA ALA A 68 -8.13 -26.88 14.61
C ALA A 68 -7.81 -25.61 13.81
N TRP A 69 -8.79 -25.08 13.07
CA TRP A 69 -8.65 -23.87 12.26
C TRP A 69 -8.41 -22.62 13.12
N GLN A 70 -9.16 -22.49 14.22
CA GLN A 70 -9.01 -21.43 15.21
C GLN A 70 -7.70 -21.59 15.98
N LYS A 71 -7.39 -22.80 16.48
CA LYS A 71 -6.13 -23.08 17.20
C LYS A 71 -4.88 -22.75 16.36
N ALA A 72 -4.97 -22.91 15.04
CA ALA A 72 -3.88 -22.60 14.13
C ALA A 72 -3.91 -21.17 13.59
N ASP A 73 -4.91 -20.36 13.94
CA ASP A 73 -5.05 -18.96 13.52
C ASP A 73 -4.91 -18.76 12.01
N ILE A 74 -5.55 -19.62 11.22
CA ILE A 74 -5.37 -19.62 9.76
C ILE A 74 -5.90 -18.33 9.12
N ASN A 75 -6.98 -17.75 9.64
CA ASN A 75 -7.55 -16.53 9.05
C ASN A 75 -6.60 -15.33 9.16
N THR A 76 -5.96 -15.14 10.32
CA THR A 76 -5.00 -14.05 10.53
C THR A 76 -3.71 -14.29 9.73
N LYS A 77 -3.21 -15.54 9.71
CA LYS A 77 -2.06 -15.92 8.88
C LYS A 77 -2.34 -15.74 7.39
N TRP A 78 -3.52 -16.10 6.93
CA TRP A 78 -3.96 -15.90 5.55
C TRP A 78 -4.00 -14.40 5.22
N ALA A 79 -4.67 -13.58 6.04
CA ALA A 79 -4.74 -12.13 5.84
C ALA A 79 -3.35 -11.47 5.82
N ALA A 80 -2.41 -11.95 6.63
CA ALA A 80 -1.03 -11.45 6.63
C ALA A 80 -0.24 -11.80 5.36
N THR A 81 -0.65 -12.85 4.64
CA THR A 81 0.08 -13.40 3.50
C THR A 81 0.09 -12.43 2.32
N ARG A 82 1.24 -12.33 1.62
CA ARG A 82 1.37 -11.48 0.42
C ARG A 82 0.37 -11.83 -0.69
N TRP A 83 -0.11 -13.06 -0.71
CA TRP A 83 -1.14 -13.53 -1.62
C TRP A 83 -2.45 -12.76 -1.40
N VAL A 84 -2.96 -12.70 -0.17
CA VAL A 84 -4.20 -11.96 0.15
C VAL A 84 -4.03 -10.48 -0.13
N LYS A 85 -2.89 -9.89 0.28
CA LYS A 85 -2.59 -8.48 -0.02
C LYS A 85 -2.60 -8.17 -1.52
N LYS A 86 -2.22 -9.12 -2.38
CA LYS A 86 -2.32 -8.96 -3.84
C LYS A 86 -3.76 -9.07 -4.35
N ILE A 87 -4.57 -9.95 -3.75
CA ILE A 87 -6.00 -10.07 -4.07
C ILE A 87 -6.70 -8.78 -3.69
N GLU A 88 -6.52 -8.31 -2.45
CA GLU A 88 -7.06 -7.04 -1.95
C GLU A 88 -6.62 -5.86 -2.82
N ALA A 89 -5.33 -5.75 -3.15
CA ALA A 89 -4.84 -4.68 -4.02
C ALA A 89 -5.48 -4.72 -5.42
N ARG A 90 -5.78 -5.91 -5.95
CA ARG A 90 -6.49 -6.08 -7.23
C ARG A 90 -7.93 -5.60 -7.11
N GLU A 91 -8.62 -5.96 -6.03
CA GLU A 91 -9.98 -5.52 -5.77
C GLU A 91 -10.07 -4.00 -5.56
N THR A 92 -9.19 -3.41 -4.76
CA THR A 92 -9.13 -1.95 -4.57
C THR A 92 -8.87 -1.24 -5.89
N LYS A 93 -7.97 -1.77 -6.74
CA LYS A 93 -7.71 -1.21 -8.07
C LYS A 93 -8.93 -1.32 -9.00
N ALA A 94 -9.70 -2.40 -8.90
CA ALA A 94 -10.92 -2.58 -9.68
C ALA A 94 -12.06 -1.65 -9.23
N LYS A 95 -12.15 -1.37 -7.92
CA LYS A 95 -13.16 -0.47 -7.31
C LYS A 95 -12.79 1.02 -7.39
N MET A 96 -11.65 1.36 -7.97
CA MET A 96 -11.06 2.70 -7.93
C MET A 96 -11.79 3.67 -8.85
N THR A 97 -12.17 4.83 -8.30
CA THR A 97 -12.95 5.86 -9.01
C THR A 97 -12.05 6.85 -9.76
N ASP A 98 -12.57 7.53 -10.78
CA ASP A 98 -11.81 8.45 -11.65
C ASP A 98 -11.01 9.53 -10.88
N SER A 99 -11.62 10.11 -9.84
CA SER A 99 -10.96 11.06 -8.96
C SER A 99 -9.73 10.46 -8.27
N ASP A 100 -9.79 9.19 -7.86
CA ASP A 100 -8.64 8.49 -7.29
C ASP A 100 -7.58 8.20 -8.35
N HIS A 101 -7.98 7.88 -9.58
CA HIS A 101 -7.05 7.62 -10.70
C HIS A 101 -6.21 8.84 -10.99
N PHE A 102 -6.82 10.04 -10.96
CA PHE A 102 -6.10 11.30 -11.10
C PHE A 102 -5.06 11.52 -9.98
N LYS A 103 -5.44 11.29 -8.72
CA LYS A 103 -4.53 11.40 -7.55
C LYS A 103 -3.36 10.43 -7.68
N VAL A 104 -3.62 9.16 -8.00
CA VAL A 104 -2.58 8.13 -8.18
C VAL A 104 -1.66 8.48 -9.34
N MET A 105 -2.18 9.00 -10.45
CA MET A 105 -1.36 9.43 -11.58
C MET A 105 -0.38 10.53 -11.18
N LYS A 106 -0.84 11.57 -10.46
CA LYS A 106 0.03 12.68 -10.02
C LYS A 106 1.08 12.20 -9.01
N ALA A 107 0.68 11.42 -8.01
CA ALA A 107 1.61 10.86 -7.02
C ALA A 107 2.66 9.95 -7.67
N LYS A 108 2.24 9.07 -8.59
CA LYS A 108 3.14 8.16 -9.32
C LYS A 108 4.13 8.93 -10.19
N LYS A 109 3.69 9.98 -10.90
CA LYS A 109 4.55 10.83 -11.72
C LYS A 109 5.69 11.47 -10.90
N MET A 110 5.38 11.98 -9.70
CA MET A 110 6.41 12.57 -8.84
C MET A 110 7.37 11.52 -8.30
N ARG A 111 6.86 10.38 -7.84
CA ARG A 111 7.67 9.24 -7.37
C ARG A 111 8.64 8.76 -8.45
N ASP A 112 8.15 8.55 -9.67
CA ASP A 112 8.96 8.04 -10.78
C ASP A 112 10.04 9.05 -11.19
N ARG A 113 9.77 10.35 -11.09
CA ARG A 113 10.77 11.40 -11.33
C ARG A 113 11.91 11.30 -10.31
N ILE A 114 11.60 11.20 -9.01
CA ILE A 114 12.61 11.07 -7.94
C ILE A 114 13.45 9.82 -8.15
N ILE A 115 12.81 8.67 -8.37
CA ILE A 115 13.49 7.38 -8.61
C ILE A 115 14.41 7.48 -9.83
N LYS A 116 13.93 8.06 -10.94
CA LYS A 116 14.73 8.24 -12.17
C LYS A 116 15.97 9.08 -11.93
N HIS A 117 15.87 10.17 -11.17
CA HIS A 117 17.03 10.98 -10.83
C HIS A 117 18.03 10.22 -9.95
N GLN A 118 17.55 9.47 -8.96
CA GLN A 118 18.41 8.70 -8.06
C GLN A 118 19.11 7.53 -8.78
N VAL A 119 18.37 6.79 -9.61
CA VAL A 119 18.93 5.70 -10.43
C VAL A 119 20.01 6.24 -11.37
N LYS A 120 19.80 7.40 -12.02
CA LYS A 120 20.83 8.04 -12.86
C LYS A 120 22.09 8.41 -12.07
N LYS A 121 21.95 8.91 -10.84
CA LYS A 121 23.11 9.21 -9.97
C LYS A 121 23.88 7.94 -9.62
N LEU A 122 23.17 6.86 -9.24
CA LEU A 122 23.77 5.57 -8.94
C LEU A 122 24.49 4.95 -10.15
N GLN A 123 23.88 5.02 -11.34
CA GLN A 123 24.50 4.56 -12.58
C GLN A 123 25.78 5.33 -12.93
N LYS A 124 25.76 6.67 -12.78
CA LYS A 124 26.97 7.48 -12.98
C LYS A 124 28.07 7.11 -11.99
N ALA A 125 27.73 6.92 -10.71
CA ALA A 125 28.69 6.48 -9.70
C ALA A 125 29.25 5.08 -9.98
N ALA A 126 28.40 4.15 -10.43
CA ALA A 126 28.81 2.80 -10.82
C ALA A 126 29.74 2.82 -12.05
N LEU A 127 29.45 3.65 -13.05
CA LEU A 127 30.30 3.83 -14.24
C LEU A 127 31.68 4.39 -13.88
N LEU A 128 31.74 5.35 -12.96
CA LEU A 128 33.01 5.91 -12.47
C LEU A 128 33.85 4.88 -11.70
N LYS A 129 33.21 3.95 -10.98
CA LYS A 129 33.88 2.83 -10.31
C LYS A 129 34.36 1.75 -11.30
N ALA A 130 33.60 1.49 -12.37
CA ALA A 130 33.92 0.48 -13.37
C ALA A 130 34.95 0.94 -14.42
N SER A 131 35.16 2.25 -14.60
CA SER A 131 36.09 2.80 -15.59
C SER A 131 37.01 3.88 -14.98
N PRO A 132 38.09 3.49 -14.26
CA PRO A 132 39.02 4.45 -13.65
C PRO A 132 39.73 5.35 -14.68
N LYS A 133 39.84 4.93 -15.95
CA LYS A 133 40.43 5.74 -17.04
C LYS A 133 39.65 7.02 -17.38
N LYS A 134 38.37 7.15 -16.99
CA LYS A 134 37.56 8.36 -17.26
C LYS A 134 37.54 9.36 -16.10
N ALA A 135 38.10 8.99 -14.93
CA ALA A 135 38.20 9.87 -13.77
C ALA A 135 39.33 10.91 -13.90
N ALA A 136 40.37 10.64 -14.70
CA ALA A 136 41.48 11.56 -14.94
C ALA A 136 41.10 12.74 -15.86
N ALA A 137 40.24 12.52 -16.86
CA ALA A 137 39.84 13.56 -17.82
C ALA A 137 38.93 14.65 -17.21
N ALA A 138 38.17 14.34 -16.16
CA ALA A 138 37.26 15.30 -15.51
C ALA A 138 37.94 16.22 -14.48
N LYS A 139 39.15 15.87 -14.00
CA LYS A 139 39.92 16.72 -13.07
C LYS A 139 40.74 17.82 -13.76
N MET A 140 41.01 17.72 -15.07
CA MET A 140 41.84 18.70 -15.78
C MET A 140 41.07 19.93 -16.29
N THR A 141 39.73 19.93 -16.32
CA THR A 141 38.94 21.08 -16.82
C THR A 141 38.57 22.11 -15.74
N ALA A 142 38.93 21.92 -14.47
CA ALA A 142 38.55 22.82 -13.37
C ALA A 142 39.65 23.80 -12.90
N VAL A 143 40.90 23.66 -13.36
CA VAL A 143 42.04 24.47 -12.86
C VAL A 143 42.44 25.60 -13.82
N GLY A 144 41.97 25.62 -15.06
CA GLY A 144 42.33 26.63 -16.06
C GLY A 144 41.27 27.68 -16.32
N LYS A 145 41.01 28.60 -15.38
CA LYS A 145 40.47 29.96 -15.66
C LYS A 145 40.59 30.86 -14.43
N LYS A 146 41.73 31.54 -14.32
CA LYS A 146 41.96 32.69 -13.43
C LYS A 146 41.48 33.97 -14.16
N ALA A 147 41.02 34.96 -13.39
CA ALA A 147 40.20 36.15 -13.72
C ALA A 147 40.65 37.07 -14.88
N PRO A 148 39.78 38.02 -15.30
CA PRO A 148 40.07 39.43 -14.94
C PRO A 148 38.86 40.34 -14.57
N ALA A 149 39.17 41.31 -13.70
CA ALA A 149 38.77 42.73 -13.60
C ALA A 149 37.30 43.23 -13.63
N GLN A 150 36.90 43.78 -12.47
CA GLN A 150 36.18 45.05 -12.18
C GLN A 150 35.22 45.70 -13.20
N LYS A 151 33.95 45.87 -12.79
CA LYS A 151 33.19 47.13 -12.95
C LYS A 151 32.10 47.24 -11.86
N VAL A 152 32.14 48.33 -11.10
CA VAL A 152 31.18 48.70 -10.04
C VAL A 152 29.88 49.21 -10.67
N PRO A 153 28.72 49.09 -10.00
CA PRO A 153 28.04 50.34 -9.63
C PRO A 153 27.39 50.35 -8.24
N ALA A 154 27.69 51.45 -7.55
CA ALA A 154 26.84 52.29 -6.71
C ALA A 154 25.88 51.65 -5.68
N GLN A 155 26.21 51.96 -4.44
CA GLN A 155 25.45 51.88 -3.19
C GLN A 155 24.00 52.36 -3.28
N LYS A 156 23.10 51.68 -2.57
CA LYS A 156 22.04 52.35 -1.82
C LYS A 156 21.93 51.75 -0.42
N ALA A 157 22.24 52.59 0.56
CA ALA A 157 22.37 52.26 1.96
C ALA A 157 21.05 51.76 2.57
N ILE A 158 21.14 50.67 3.33
CA ILE A 158 20.14 50.29 4.35
C ILE A 158 20.46 51.14 5.58
N ARG A 159 19.57 52.09 5.91
CA ARG A 159 19.50 52.70 7.23
C ARG A 159 18.11 52.47 7.81
N GLN A 160 18.13 51.95 9.03
CA GLN A 160 17.04 51.49 9.88
C GLN A 160 16.02 52.59 10.18
N LYS A 161 14.73 52.25 10.27
CA LYS A 161 13.81 52.93 11.20
C LYS A 161 12.55 52.10 11.50
N ALA A 162 12.46 51.72 12.77
CA ALA A 162 11.30 51.68 13.68
C ALA A 162 9.89 51.39 13.11
N ALA A 163 9.26 50.36 13.68
CA ALA A 163 7.81 50.20 13.72
C ALA A 163 7.15 51.31 14.56
N PRO A 164 5.94 51.76 14.19
CA PRO A 164 4.81 51.82 15.15
C PRO A 164 3.42 51.57 14.47
N PRO A 165 2.26 51.71 15.14
CA PRO A 165 1.50 50.75 15.97
C PRO A 165 0.12 50.39 15.33
N PRO A 166 -0.78 49.59 15.96
CA PRO A 166 -1.94 49.00 15.30
C PRO A 166 -3.12 49.99 15.19
N LYS A 167 -3.81 49.99 14.04
CA LYS A 167 -5.05 50.76 13.83
C LYS A 167 -6.28 49.88 14.06
N THR A 168 -7.12 50.36 14.96
CA THR A 168 -8.44 49.84 15.36
C THR A 168 -9.57 50.44 14.50
N GLN A 169 -10.72 49.75 14.47
CA GLN A 169 -12.07 50.15 13.99
C GLN A 169 -12.30 50.03 12.47
N LYS A 170 -13.44 49.58 11.94
CA LYS A 170 -14.83 49.56 12.44
C LYS A 170 -15.61 48.47 11.67
N GLY A 171 -16.57 47.84 12.34
CA GLY A 171 -17.13 46.53 11.96
C GLY A 171 -18.14 46.48 10.82
N GLN A 172 -18.52 45.25 10.48
CA GLN A 172 -19.77 44.87 9.82
C GLN A 172 -20.08 43.38 10.10
N LYS A 173 -21.03 43.19 11.02
CA LYS A 173 -22.14 42.23 11.06
C LYS A 173 -21.93 40.84 10.40
N ALA A 174 -21.83 39.81 11.24
CA ALA A 174 -22.05 38.42 10.87
C ALA A 174 -23.55 38.14 10.62
N PRO A 175 -23.93 37.39 9.56
CA PRO A 175 -25.29 36.87 9.41
C PRO A 175 -25.47 35.57 10.21
N ALA A 176 -26.57 35.52 10.96
CA ALA A 176 -26.97 34.48 11.89
C ALA A 176 -27.11 33.09 11.25
N GLN A 177 -26.52 32.08 11.91
CA GLN A 177 -26.85 30.67 11.68
C GLN A 177 -28.12 30.32 12.45
N LYS A 178 -29.13 29.90 11.70
CA LYS A 178 -30.44 29.44 12.17
C LYS A 178 -30.27 28.02 12.74
N ALA A 179 -30.41 27.87 14.05
CA ALA A 179 -30.45 26.56 14.70
C ALA A 179 -31.79 25.86 14.41
N PRO A 180 -31.82 24.57 14.01
CA PRO A 180 -33.02 23.76 14.01
C PRO A 180 -33.32 23.18 15.41
N ALA A 181 -34.59 23.21 15.78
CA ALA A 181 -35.16 22.92 17.11
C ALA A 181 -34.91 21.50 17.65
N PRO A 182 -34.86 21.33 18.99
CA PRO A 182 -34.80 20.01 19.63
C PRO A 182 -36.16 19.29 19.58
N LYS A 183 -36.14 18.04 19.13
CA LYS A 183 -37.31 17.13 19.11
C LYS A 183 -37.69 16.71 20.54
N ALA A 184 -38.99 16.77 20.84
CA ALA A 184 -39.60 16.30 22.07
C ALA A 184 -39.48 14.76 22.25
N PRO A 185 -39.42 14.26 23.50
CA PRO A 185 -39.29 12.83 23.79
C PRO A 185 -40.62 12.09 23.63
N GLY A 186 -40.59 10.96 22.92
CA GLY A 186 -41.73 10.08 22.69
C GLY A 186 -42.20 9.38 23.97
N LYS A 187 -43.53 9.38 24.17
CA LYS A 187 -44.25 8.57 25.16
C LYS A 187 -44.29 7.11 24.70
N LYS A 188 -44.12 6.21 25.68
CA LYS A 188 -44.53 4.80 25.63
C LYS A 188 -46.06 4.70 25.66
N ALA A 189 -46.61 3.87 24.79
CA ALA A 189 -47.73 2.93 25.00
C ALA A 189 -47.83 2.07 23.74
#